data_AF-A0A2N2DDY2-F1
#
_entry.id   AF-A0A2N2DDY2-F1
#
_cell.length_a   1.000
_cell.length_b   1.000
_cell.length_c   1.000
_cell.angle_alpha   90.00
_cell.angle_beta   90.00
_cell.angle_gamma   90.00
#
_symmetry.space_group_name_H-M   'P 1'
#
loop_
_entity.id
_entity.type
_entity.pdbx_description
1 polymer ?
#
loop_
_entity_poly.entity_id
_entity_poly.type
_entity_poly.pdbx_seq_one_letter_code
_entity_poly.pdbx_strand_id
1 'polypeptide(L)'
;MAVSDNFNDSGTIEALAWAHVKAIRFINEPANKEKVTAYAIDFTGKDKAVVEQALANITFVEYPAREEFEEYYDSLVEGKLLKNSVKDIGFDDSEKFFTGFLQDSVYKKVSAELAKDPDWEPAALSGETRVRLGYLTADLHQLAFFVAEKEGYYREAGLESGKNLETKVFPNGVAVMEAFKAKDIDVAYLGGAPATLKRINDNIPIKVIAGANNEGSGLVVRSDLDIKSVADLKDKTIAVPGVGTV
;
A
#
# COMPACT_ATOMS: atom_id res chain seq x y z
N MET A 1 2.27 -2.12 1.45
CA MET A 1 3.64 -1.55 1.52
C MET A 1 4.58 -2.36 0.63
N ALA A 2 5.35 -1.69 -0.23
CA ALA A 2 6.37 -2.30 -1.07
C ALA A 2 7.75 -1.71 -0.79
N VAL A 3 8.81 -2.48 -1.02
CA VAL A 3 10.21 -2.08 -0.87
C VAL A 3 10.97 -2.37 -2.16
N SER A 4 11.99 -1.58 -2.46
CA SER A 4 12.91 -1.85 -3.57
C SER A 4 13.73 -3.11 -3.29
N ASP A 5 14.01 -3.91 -4.32
CA ASP A 5 14.94 -5.05 -4.20
C ASP A 5 16.40 -4.61 -3.95
N ASN A 6 16.71 -3.32 -4.17
CA ASN A 6 18.01 -2.74 -3.80
C ASN A 6 18.08 -2.37 -2.31
N PHE A 7 16.95 -2.36 -1.61
CA PHE A 7 16.86 -2.07 -0.19
C PHE A 7 16.83 -3.38 0.59
N ASN A 8 17.98 -3.76 1.16
CA ASN A 8 18.21 -5.10 1.72
C ASN A 8 18.59 -5.11 3.21
N ASP A 9 18.47 -3.97 3.90
CA ASP A 9 18.63 -3.93 5.35
C ASP A 9 17.43 -4.64 6.02
N SER A 10 17.64 -5.89 6.43
CA SER A 10 16.61 -6.72 7.04
C SER A 10 16.08 -6.15 8.35
N GLY A 11 16.94 -5.48 9.15
CA GLY A 11 16.52 -4.86 10.39
C GLY A 11 15.58 -3.68 10.12
N THR A 12 15.93 -2.86 9.13
CA THR A 12 15.07 -1.74 8.74
C THR A 12 13.76 -2.19 8.11
N ILE A 13 13.77 -3.24 7.28
CA ILE A 13 12.55 -3.81 6.69
C ILE A 13 11.63 -4.39 7.79
N GLU A 14 12.20 -5.08 8.77
CA GLU A 14 11.46 -5.61 9.92
C GLU A 14 10.84 -4.50 10.78
N ALA A 15 11.60 -3.44 11.07
CA ALA A 15 11.12 -2.26 11.77
C ALA A 15 9.96 -1.56 11.04
N LEU A 16 10.07 -1.39 9.72
CA LEU A 16 9.01 -0.81 8.89
C LEU A 16 7.75 -1.69 8.89
N ALA A 17 7.91 -3.01 8.76
CA ALA A 17 6.80 -3.96 8.81
C ALA A 17 6.14 -3.96 10.20
N TRP A 18 6.91 -3.90 11.28
CA TRP A 18 6.40 -3.80 12.65
C TRP A 18 5.58 -2.53 12.88
N ALA A 19 6.12 -1.37 12.53
CA ALA A 19 5.41 -0.10 12.70
C ALA A 19 4.08 -0.09 11.91
N HIS A 20 4.10 -0.69 10.72
CA HIS A 20 2.93 -0.81 9.87
C HIS A 20 1.88 -1.80 10.41
N VAL A 21 2.29 -2.98 10.88
CA VAL A 21 1.37 -3.96 11.49
C VAL A 21 0.72 -3.37 12.74
N LYS A 22 1.48 -2.68 13.62
CA LYS A 22 0.89 -1.98 14.78
C LYS A 22 -0.13 -0.92 14.33
N ALA A 23 0.16 -0.17 13.28
CA ALA A 23 -0.79 0.82 12.75
C ALA A 23 -2.07 0.19 12.19
N ILE A 24 -1.98 -0.93 11.47
CA ILE A 24 -3.17 -1.65 10.99
C ILE A 24 -4.00 -2.18 12.16
N ARG A 25 -3.37 -2.78 13.17
CA ARG A 25 -4.07 -3.24 14.38
C ARG A 25 -4.72 -2.10 15.13
N PHE A 26 -4.03 -0.96 15.25
CA PHE A 26 -4.59 0.24 15.85
C PHE A 26 -5.83 0.72 15.10
N ILE A 27 -5.79 0.73 13.76
CA ILE A 27 -6.93 1.12 12.91
C ILE A 27 -8.12 0.18 13.12
N ASN A 28 -7.84 -1.13 13.20
CA ASN A 28 -8.87 -2.15 13.31
C ASN A 28 -9.45 -2.31 14.72
N GLU A 29 -8.81 -1.76 15.75
CA GLU A 29 -9.29 -1.80 17.13
C GLU A 29 -10.48 -0.84 17.32
N PRO A 30 -11.70 -1.35 17.62
CA PRO A 30 -12.90 -0.52 17.76
C PRO A 30 -12.77 0.61 18.78
N ALA A 31 -11.99 0.40 19.85
CA ALA A 31 -11.74 1.42 20.87
C ALA A 31 -11.01 2.66 20.30
N ASN A 32 -10.28 2.52 19.19
CA ASN A 32 -9.53 3.61 18.56
C ASN A 32 -10.31 4.38 17.50
N LYS A 33 -11.57 3.99 17.21
CA LYS A 33 -12.37 4.56 16.11
C LYS A 33 -12.38 6.09 16.07
N GLU A 34 -12.56 6.76 17.21
CA GLU A 34 -12.57 8.22 17.25
C GLU A 34 -11.22 8.85 16.88
N LYS A 35 -10.11 8.26 17.37
CA LYS A 35 -8.75 8.69 17.01
C LYS A 35 -8.47 8.46 15.53
N VAL A 36 -8.82 7.28 15.01
CA VAL A 36 -8.66 6.93 13.59
C VAL A 36 -9.40 7.92 12.70
N THR A 37 -10.66 8.24 13.03
CA THR A 37 -11.43 9.26 12.31
C THR A 37 -10.76 10.64 12.40
N ALA A 38 -10.25 11.04 13.57
CA ALA A 38 -9.55 12.31 13.72
C ALA A 38 -8.25 12.39 12.88
N TYR A 39 -7.46 11.32 12.84
CA TYR A 39 -6.26 11.24 12.01
C TYR A 39 -6.59 11.25 10.52
N ALA A 40 -7.66 10.56 10.12
CA ALA A 40 -8.15 10.57 8.75
C ALA A 40 -8.64 11.97 8.31
N ILE A 41 -9.31 12.71 9.19
CA ILE A 41 -9.70 14.12 8.95
C ILE A 41 -8.46 15.00 8.78
N ASP A 42 -7.49 14.91 9.70
CA ASP A 42 -6.24 15.68 9.65
C ASP A 42 -5.47 15.41 8.34
N PHE A 43 -5.37 14.15 7.95
CA PHE A 43 -4.66 13.75 6.74
C PHE A 43 -5.37 14.21 5.45
N THR A 44 -6.69 14.05 5.38
CA THR A 44 -7.44 14.30 4.12
C THR A 44 -7.95 15.73 3.99
N GLY A 45 -8.04 16.47 5.09
CA GLY A 45 -8.70 17.77 5.16
C GLY A 45 -10.21 17.72 4.87
N LYS A 46 -10.84 16.54 4.96
CA LYS A 46 -12.27 16.34 4.68
C LYS A 46 -13.11 16.39 5.95
N ASP A 47 -14.37 16.75 5.79
CA ASP A 47 -15.33 16.73 6.89
C ASP A 47 -15.56 15.33 7.44
N LYS A 48 -15.87 15.26 8.73
CA LYS A 48 -16.08 13.99 9.47
C LYS A 48 -17.05 13.03 8.75
N ALA A 49 -18.17 13.53 8.25
CA ALA A 49 -19.16 12.69 7.57
C ALA A 49 -18.59 12.01 6.31
N VAL A 50 -17.77 12.73 5.54
CA VAL A 50 -17.11 12.19 4.33
C VAL A 50 -16.08 11.13 4.73
N VAL A 51 -15.30 11.40 5.77
CA VAL A 51 -14.29 10.46 6.28
C VAL A 51 -14.95 9.19 6.82
N GLU A 52 -16.00 9.31 7.64
CA GLU A 52 -16.71 8.15 8.19
C GLU A 52 -17.35 7.30 7.11
N GLN A 53 -17.93 7.93 6.08
CA GLN A 53 -18.46 7.22 4.93
C GLN A 53 -17.36 6.49 4.15
N ALA A 54 -16.21 7.13 3.93
CA ALA A 54 -15.09 6.50 3.24
C ALA A 54 -14.51 5.32 4.04
N LEU A 55 -14.24 5.51 5.34
CA LEU A 55 -13.72 4.45 6.21
C LEU A 55 -14.65 3.24 6.30
N ALA A 56 -15.96 3.44 6.23
CA ALA A 56 -16.93 2.33 6.21
C ALA A 56 -16.84 1.45 4.94
N ASN A 57 -16.16 1.91 3.89
CA ASN A 57 -15.96 1.19 2.64
C ASN A 57 -14.52 0.68 2.45
N ILE A 58 -13.66 0.82 3.46
CA ILE A 58 -12.26 0.37 3.42
C ILE A 58 -12.07 -0.76 4.43
N THR A 59 -11.47 -1.87 4.00
CA THR A 59 -11.07 -2.95 4.90
C THR A 59 -9.55 -2.90 5.08
N PHE A 60 -9.06 -2.53 6.26
CA PHE A 60 -7.62 -2.50 6.54
C PHE A 60 -7.10 -3.90 6.86
N VAL A 61 -6.07 -4.34 6.12
CA VAL A 61 -5.52 -5.70 6.18
C VAL A 61 -4.01 -5.65 6.40
N GLU A 62 -3.45 -6.58 7.16
CA GLU A 62 -2.00 -6.61 7.44
C GLU A 62 -1.18 -7.18 6.26
N TYR A 63 -1.82 -7.97 5.39
CA TYR A 63 -1.20 -8.59 4.22
C TYR A 63 -2.19 -8.64 3.04
N PRO A 64 -1.76 -8.40 1.79
CA PRO A 64 -2.66 -8.46 0.64
C PRO A 64 -3.18 -9.87 0.37
N ALA A 65 -4.40 -9.96 -0.16
CA ALA A 65 -4.92 -11.18 -0.74
C ALA A 65 -4.17 -11.49 -2.05
N ARG A 66 -3.58 -12.68 -2.16
CA ARG A 66 -2.80 -13.07 -3.34
C ARG A 66 -3.70 -13.27 -4.55
N GLU A 67 -4.88 -13.83 -4.31
CA GLU A 67 -5.88 -14.17 -5.30
C GLU A 67 -6.33 -12.91 -6.07
N GLU A 68 -6.54 -11.79 -5.38
CA GLU A 68 -6.89 -10.51 -6.02
C GLU A 68 -5.77 -9.98 -6.95
N PHE A 69 -4.51 -10.22 -6.61
CA PHE A 69 -3.37 -9.86 -7.47
C PHE A 69 -3.28 -10.76 -8.70
N GLU A 70 -3.58 -12.05 -8.55
CA GLU A 70 -3.64 -13.03 -9.63
C GLU A 70 -4.79 -12.70 -10.60
N GLU A 71 -5.99 -12.43 -10.09
CA GLU A 71 -7.15 -12.00 -10.89
C GLU A 71 -6.88 -10.70 -11.67
N TYR A 72 -6.22 -9.73 -11.02
CA TYR A 72 -5.82 -8.50 -11.70
C TYR A 72 -4.79 -8.77 -12.81
N TYR A 73 -3.80 -9.63 -12.57
CA TYR A 73 -2.83 -10.02 -13.59
C TYR A 73 -3.50 -10.71 -14.78
N ASP A 74 -4.43 -11.63 -14.54
CA ASP A 74 -5.18 -12.29 -15.61
C ASP A 74 -5.99 -11.27 -16.42
N SER A 75 -6.61 -10.29 -15.76
CA SER A 75 -7.28 -9.17 -16.41
C SER A 75 -6.34 -8.32 -17.28
N LEU A 76 -5.09 -8.11 -16.85
CA LEU A 76 -4.08 -7.40 -17.63
C LEU A 76 -3.65 -8.21 -18.88
N VAL A 77 -3.55 -9.53 -18.76
CA VAL A 77 -3.22 -10.44 -19.87
C VAL A 77 -4.36 -10.45 -20.89
N GLU A 78 -5.60 -10.69 -20.43
CA GLU A 78 -6.80 -10.72 -21.28
C GLU A 78 -7.04 -9.37 -21.97
N GLY A 79 -6.85 -8.28 -21.24
CA GLY A 79 -6.95 -6.91 -21.73
C GLY A 79 -5.79 -6.47 -22.64
N LYS A 80 -4.76 -7.30 -22.84
CA LYS A 80 -3.55 -6.98 -23.62
C LYS A 80 -2.86 -5.69 -23.13
N LEU A 81 -2.86 -5.48 -21.82
CA LEU A 81 -2.25 -4.32 -21.17
C LEU A 81 -0.80 -4.57 -20.75
N LEU A 82 -0.35 -5.83 -20.79
CA LEU A 82 1.04 -6.20 -20.56
C LEU A 82 1.86 -6.05 -21.85
N LYS A 83 3.00 -5.35 -21.74
CA LYS A 83 4.03 -5.20 -22.77
C LYS A 83 5.07 -6.31 -22.71
N ASN A 84 5.30 -6.85 -21.52
CA ASN A 84 6.22 -7.94 -21.23
C ASN A 84 5.48 -9.06 -20.48
N SER A 85 5.99 -10.27 -20.56
CA SER A 85 5.58 -11.39 -19.71
C SER A 85 6.43 -11.49 -18.45
N VAL A 86 5.97 -12.28 -17.48
CA VAL A 86 6.78 -12.62 -16.29
C VAL A 86 8.08 -13.36 -16.65
N LYS A 87 8.12 -14.06 -17.79
CA LYS A 87 9.33 -14.70 -18.32
C LYS A 87 10.36 -13.68 -18.80
N ASP A 88 9.92 -12.61 -19.46
CA ASP A 88 10.81 -11.55 -19.95
C ASP A 88 11.51 -10.80 -18.82
N ILE A 89 10.90 -10.81 -17.61
CA ILE A 89 11.47 -10.21 -16.40
C ILE A 89 12.12 -11.23 -15.45
N GLY A 90 12.37 -12.45 -15.93
CA GLY A 90 13.21 -13.44 -15.25
C GLY A 90 12.50 -14.45 -14.34
N PHE A 91 11.17 -14.60 -14.45
CA PHE A 91 10.42 -15.62 -13.70
C PHE A 91 9.93 -16.75 -14.62
N ASP A 92 10.03 -17.99 -14.17
CA ASP A 92 9.62 -19.15 -14.98
C ASP A 92 8.13 -19.13 -15.35
N ASP A 93 7.28 -18.66 -14.43
CA ASP A 93 5.83 -18.57 -14.56
C ASP A 93 5.25 -17.53 -13.58
N SER A 94 3.93 -17.32 -13.63
CA SER A 94 3.22 -16.38 -12.76
C SER A 94 3.26 -16.81 -11.29
N GLU A 95 3.32 -18.11 -11.00
CA GLU A 95 3.41 -18.62 -9.63
C GLU A 95 4.72 -18.19 -8.97
N LYS A 96 5.85 -18.34 -9.68
CA LYS A 96 7.17 -17.88 -9.25
C LYS A 96 7.23 -16.37 -9.16
N PHE A 97 6.60 -15.66 -10.10
CA PHE A 97 6.48 -14.21 -10.03
C PHE A 97 5.79 -13.77 -8.74
N PHE A 98 4.58 -14.25 -8.45
CA PHE A 98 3.85 -13.84 -7.25
C PHE A 98 4.52 -14.29 -5.95
N THR A 99 5.19 -15.45 -5.95
CA THR A 99 5.99 -15.88 -4.80
C THR A 99 7.19 -14.96 -4.56
N GLY A 100 7.82 -14.45 -5.61
CA GLY A 100 8.91 -13.47 -5.51
C GLY A 100 8.41 -12.06 -5.17
N PHE A 101 7.27 -11.67 -5.72
CA PHE A 101 6.71 -10.33 -5.66
C PHE A 101 5.92 -10.06 -4.36
N LEU A 102 5.17 -11.03 -3.85
CA LEU A 102 4.41 -10.95 -2.59
C LEU A 102 5.17 -11.69 -1.49
N GLN A 103 6.07 -11.00 -0.80
CA GLN A 103 6.95 -11.55 0.23
C GLN A 103 6.33 -11.44 1.63
N ASP A 104 5.79 -12.55 2.14
CA ASP A 104 5.09 -12.57 3.44
C ASP A 104 6.00 -12.86 4.64
N SER A 105 7.26 -13.23 4.41
CA SER A 105 8.15 -13.74 5.45
C SER A 105 8.37 -12.75 6.60
N VAL A 106 8.62 -11.48 6.30
CA VAL A 106 8.80 -10.44 7.33
C VAL A 106 7.50 -10.14 8.06
N TYR A 107 6.38 -10.05 7.33
CA TYR A 107 5.06 -9.86 7.92
C TYR A 107 4.72 -11.01 8.89
N LYS A 108 4.89 -12.26 8.46
CA LYS A 108 4.64 -13.44 9.29
C LYS A 108 5.51 -13.46 10.54
N LYS A 109 6.78 -13.09 10.42
CA LYS A 109 7.69 -12.97 11.58
C LYS A 109 7.16 -11.94 12.58
N VAL A 110 6.93 -10.71 12.14
CA VAL A 110 6.44 -9.61 12.97
C VAL A 110 5.10 -9.95 13.62
N SER A 111 4.17 -10.48 12.83
CA SER A 111 2.83 -10.86 13.31
C SER A 111 2.90 -11.96 14.37
N ALA A 112 3.80 -12.94 14.20
CA ALA A 112 4.02 -14.00 15.16
C ALA A 112 4.67 -13.50 16.47
N GLU A 113 5.62 -12.56 16.42
CA GLU A 113 6.19 -11.97 17.64
C GLU A 113 5.17 -11.14 18.40
N LEU A 114 4.42 -10.26 17.71
CA LEU A 114 3.35 -9.47 18.31
C LEU A 114 2.19 -10.32 18.86
N ALA A 115 1.98 -11.54 18.33
CA ALA A 115 1.00 -12.47 18.87
C ALA A 115 1.45 -13.13 20.19
N LYS A 116 2.77 -13.28 20.39
CA LYS A 116 3.33 -13.79 21.65
C LYS A 116 3.38 -12.69 22.71
N ASP A 117 3.76 -11.48 22.31
CA ASP A 117 3.91 -10.31 23.16
C ASP A 117 3.45 -9.06 22.39
N PRO A 118 2.27 -8.50 22.71
CA PRO A 118 1.75 -7.29 22.05
C PRO A 118 2.65 -6.06 22.18
N ASP A 119 3.53 -6.04 23.20
CA ASP A 119 4.47 -4.95 23.47
C ASP A 119 5.86 -5.25 22.87
N TRP A 120 6.02 -6.36 22.13
CA TRP A 120 7.27 -6.67 21.45
C TRP A 120 7.63 -5.61 20.42
N GLU A 121 8.90 -5.23 20.42
CA GLU A 121 9.48 -4.30 19.45
C GLU A 121 10.76 -4.91 18.85
N PRO A 122 11.02 -4.70 17.54
CA PRO A 122 12.29 -5.06 16.96
C PRO A 122 13.41 -4.18 17.56
N ALA A 123 14.66 -4.60 17.37
CA ALA A 123 15.80 -3.80 17.79
C ALA A 123 15.74 -2.40 17.14
N ALA A 124 15.85 -1.36 17.96
CA ALA A 124 15.84 0.02 17.48
C ALA A 124 16.95 0.26 16.46
N LEU A 125 16.60 0.93 15.36
CA LEU A 125 17.53 1.20 14.28
C LEU A 125 18.57 2.25 14.69
N SER A 126 19.74 2.17 14.07
CA SER A 126 20.80 3.14 14.29
C SER A 126 20.40 4.53 13.78
N GLY A 127 20.92 5.58 14.40
CA GLY A 127 20.76 6.95 13.90
C GLY A 127 21.44 7.21 12.54
N GLU A 128 22.20 6.25 12.00
CA GLU A 128 22.82 6.29 10.67
C GLU A 128 21.93 5.70 9.58
N THR A 129 20.97 4.86 9.95
CA THR A 129 19.97 4.31 9.02
C THR A 129 19.25 5.45 8.31
N ARG A 130 18.95 5.32 7.02
CA ARG A 130 18.18 6.30 6.24
C ARG A 130 17.13 5.56 5.42
N VAL A 131 15.90 6.07 5.45
CA VAL A 131 14.76 5.50 4.73
C VAL A 131 14.06 6.60 3.98
N ARG A 132 13.90 6.43 2.66
CA ARG A 132 13.09 7.31 1.81
C ARG A 132 11.75 6.63 1.53
N LEU A 133 10.68 7.13 2.13
CA LEU A 133 9.34 6.55 2.08
C LEU A 133 8.41 7.36 1.17
N GLY A 134 7.86 6.70 0.15
CA GLY A 134 6.84 7.26 -0.73
C GLY A 134 5.41 6.95 -0.29
N TYR A 135 4.46 7.88 -0.47
CA TYR A 135 3.03 7.62 -0.30
C TYR A 135 2.18 8.58 -1.16
N LEU A 136 0.87 8.32 -1.28
CA LEU A 136 -0.06 9.15 -2.06
C LEU A 136 -0.67 10.31 -1.26
N THR A 137 -0.87 11.45 -1.93
CA THR A 137 -1.49 12.63 -1.31
C THR A 137 -2.95 12.39 -0.92
N ALA A 138 -3.30 12.67 0.35
CA ALA A 138 -4.68 12.78 0.84
C ALA A 138 -5.59 11.57 0.52
N ASP A 139 -5.00 10.38 0.49
CA ASP A 139 -5.65 9.13 0.12
C ASP A 139 -5.74 8.19 1.33
N LEU A 140 -6.94 7.87 1.79
CA LEU A 140 -7.16 7.03 2.99
C LEU A 140 -6.60 5.61 2.86
N HIS A 141 -6.28 5.13 1.67
CA HIS A 141 -5.53 3.88 1.48
C HIS A 141 -4.12 3.95 2.13
N GLN A 142 -3.60 5.16 2.36
CA GLN A 142 -2.31 5.42 3.00
C GLN A 142 -2.42 5.64 4.52
N LEU A 143 -3.61 5.48 5.13
CA LEU A 143 -3.86 5.86 6.52
C LEU A 143 -2.94 5.14 7.53
N ALA A 144 -2.53 3.91 7.25
CA ALA A 144 -1.62 3.17 8.12
C ALA A 144 -0.25 3.86 8.29
N PHE A 145 0.25 4.56 7.27
CA PHE A 145 1.46 5.38 7.39
C PHE A 145 1.23 6.52 8.41
N PHE A 146 0.12 7.25 8.25
CA PHE A 146 -0.22 8.38 9.12
C PHE A 146 -0.46 7.96 10.56
N VAL A 147 -1.13 6.83 10.78
CA VAL A 147 -1.33 6.25 12.11
C VAL A 147 0.01 5.86 12.74
N ALA A 148 0.90 5.18 12.00
CA ALA A 148 2.23 4.82 12.50
C ALA A 148 3.05 6.05 12.90
N GLU A 149 2.92 7.15 12.15
CA GLU A 149 3.58 8.43 12.48
C GLU A 149 2.97 9.08 13.74
N LYS A 150 1.64 9.18 13.83
CA LYS A 150 0.94 9.83 14.95
C LYS A 150 1.08 9.07 16.27
N GLU A 151 0.96 7.75 16.22
CA GLU A 151 1.14 6.88 17.40
C GLU A 151 2.61 6.70 17.76
N GLY A 152 3.55 7.12 16.90
CA GLY A 152 4.98 7.14 17.21
C GLY A 152 5.69 5.82 16.95
N TYR A 153 5.06 4.86 16.28
CA TYR A 153 5.67 3.56 15.98
C TYR A 153 6.95 3.69 15.15
N TYR A 154 7.00 4.62 14.18
CA TYR A 154 8.29 4.87 13.49
C TYR A 154 9.37 5.35 14.45
N ARG A 155 9.04 6.25 15.38
CA ARG A 155 9.98 6.79 16.37
C ARG A 155 10.47 5.70 17.34
N GLU A 156 9.58 4.82 17.80
CA GLU A 156 9.93 3.65 18.63
C GLU A 156 10.93 2.74 17.90
N ALA A 157 10.75 2.54 16.59
CA ALA A 157 11.69 1.79 15.76
C ALA A 157 13.01 2.54 15.46
N GLY A 158 13.20 3.77 15.95
CA GLY A 158 14.38 4.60 15.67
C GLY A 158 14.32 5.37 14.34
N LEU A 159 13.14 5.50 13.72
CA LEU A 159 12.90 6.28 12.51
C LEU A 159 12.17 7.59 12.85
N GLU A 160 12.87 8.71 12.74
CA GLU A 160 12.35 10.05 12.99
C GLU A 160 12.05 10.79 11.69
N SER A 161 10.79 11.21 11.52
CA SER A 161 10.33 12.02 10.39
C SER A 161 11.16 13.31 10.24
N GLY A 162 11.62 13.59 9.02
CA GLY A 162 12.44 14.76 8.70
C GLY A 162 13.91 14.63 9.12
N LYS A 163 14.32 13.48 9.66
CA LYS A 163 15.73 13.15 9.93
C LYS A 163 16.15 11.93 9.13
N ASN A 164 15.92 10.74 9.67
CA ASN A 164 16.28 9.48 9.02
C ASN A 164 15.10 8.77 8.37
N LEU A 165 13.88 9.27 8.57
CA LEU A 165 12.71 8.96 7.76
C LEU A 165 12.38 10.17 6.89
N GLU A 166 12.81 10.11 5.63
CA GLU A 166 12.50 11.12 4.63
C GLU A 166 11.28 10.70 3.85
N THR A 167 10.23 11.53 3.83
CA THR A 167 8.98 11.18 3.17
C THR A 167 8.80 11.97 1.86
N LYS A 168 8.20 11.31 0.87
CA LYS A 168 7.89 11.91 -0.44
C LYS A 168 6.45 11.60 -0.81
N VAL A 169 5.74 12.64 -1.24
CA VAL A 169 4.32 12.52 -1.61
C VAL A 169 4.20 12.45 -3.13
N PHE A 170 3.35 11.55 -3.62
CA PHE A 170 3.15 11.31 -5.04
C PHE A 170 1.67 11.47 -5.44
N PRO A 171 1.41 11.90 -6.68
CA PRO A 171 0.04 12.11 -7.16
C PRO A 171 -0.70 10.80 -7.49
N ASN A 172 0.02 9.71 -7.78
CA ASN A 172 -0.56 8.38 -8.08
C ASN A 172 0.51 7.28 -7.98
N GLY A 173 0.07 6.01 -7.98
CA GLY A 173 0.98 4.87 -7.86
C GLY A 173 1.93 4.67 -9.04
N VAL A 174 1.59 5.16 -10.25
CA VAL A 174 2.52 5.14 -11.39
C VAL A 174 3.72 6.04 -11.11
N ALA A 175 3.51 7.24 -10.56
CA ALA A 175 4.59 8.13 -10.15
C ALA A 175 5.46 7.53 -9.03
N VAL A 176 4.86 6.79 -8.09
CA VAL A 176 5.62 6.03 -7.08
C VAL A 176 6.52 4.98 -7.75
N MET A 177 6.00 4.25 -8.73
CA MET A 177 6.79 3.25 -9.47
C MET A 177 7.94 3.89 -10.26
N GLU A 178 7.73 5.04 -10.89
CA GLU A 178 8.83 5.78 -11.53
C GLU A 178 9.90 6.24 -10.52
N ALA A 179 9.50 6.63 -9.31
CA ALA A 179 10.45 6.97 -8.23
C ALA A 179 11.25 5.75 -7.74
N PHE A 180 10.63 4.56 -7.64
CA PHE A 180 11.37 3.31 -7.40
C PHE A 180 12.38 3.05 -8.51
N LYS A 181 11.97 3.21 -9.78
CA LYS A 181 12.85 3.02 -10.94
C LYS A 181 14.04 3.99 -10.94
N ALA A 182 13.81 5.25 -10.56
CA ALA A 182 14.84 6.27 -10.40
C ALA A 182 15.71 6.07 -9.14
N LYS A 183 15.35 5.11 -8.27
CA LYS A 183 15.97 4.89 -6.96
C LYS A 183 15.85 6.10 -6.04
N ASP A 184 14.79 6.88 -6.18
CA ASP A 184 14.50 8.07 -5.38
C ASP A 184 13.84 7.74 -4.03
N ILE A 185 13.28 6.54 -3.91
CA ILE A 185 12.63 6.00 -2.70
C ILE A 185 13.06 4.55 -2.48
N ASP A 186 13.00 4.11 -1.22
CA ASP A 186 13.39 2.77 -0.77
C ASP A 186 12.17 1.92 -0.44
N VAL A 187 11.13 2.54 0.09
CA VAL A 187 9.87 1.94 0.52
C VAL A 187 8.71 2.83 0.10
N ALA A 188 7.54 2.26 -0.14
CA ALA A 188 6.34 3.05 -0.40
C ALA A 188 5.04 2.35 0.00
N TYR A 189 4.04 3.17 0.26
CA TYR A 189 2.65 2.78 0.16
C TYR A 189 2.10 3.16 -1.22
N LEU A 190 1.52 2.19 -1.92
CA LEU A 190 0.95 2.32 -3.25
C LEU A 190 -0.04 1.17 -3.51
N GLY A 191 -0.94 1.35 -4.48
CA GLY A 191 -1.90 0.33 -4.88
C GLY A 191 -1.26 -0.88 -5.56
N GLY A 192 -1.87 -2.06 -5.40
CA GLY A 192 -1.44 -3.30 -6.05
C GLY A 192 -1.46 -3.21 -7.58
N ALA A 193 -2.45 -2.50 -8.14
CA ALA A 193 -2.59 -2.33 -9.59
C ALA A 193 -1.36 -1.68 -10.27
N PRO A 194 -0.94 -0.45 -9.89
CA PRO A 194 0.29 0.14 -10.44
C PRO A 194 1.53 -0.71 -10.13
N ALA A 195 1.62 -1.29 -8.93
CA ALA A 195 2.76 -2.11 -8.53
C ALA A 195 2.94 -3.31 -9.47
N THR A 196 1.89 -4.11 -9.67
CA THR A 196 1.90 -5.29 -10.56
C THR A 196 2.17 -4.91 -12.01
N LEU A 197 1.41 -3.94 -12.54
CA LEU A 197 1.54 -3.52 -13.94
C LEU A 197 2.96 -3.05 -14.26
N LYS A 198 3.51 -2.17 -13.42
CA LYS A 198 4.82 -1.56 -13.64
C LYS A 198 5.98 -2.49 -13.29
N ARG A 199 5.79 -3.39 -12.32
CA ARG A 199 6.76 -4.46 -12.03
C ARG A 199 7.00 -5.33 -13.25
N ILE A 200 5.95 -5.61 -14.03
CA ILE A 200 6.02 -6.44 -15.25
C ILE A 200 6.45 -5.61 -16.47
N ASN A 201 5.74 -4.53 -16.77
CA ASN A 201 5.96 -3.77 -18.01
C ASN A 201 7.30 -3.03 -18.05
N ASP A 202 7.77 -2.55 -16.90
CA ASP A 202 8.96 -1.71 -16.84
C ASP A 202 10.11 -2.39 -16.08
N ASN A 203 9.92 -3.65 -15.67
CA ASN A 203 10.85 -4.45 -14.87
C ASN A 203 11.40 -3.71 -13.65
N ILE A 204 10.54 -2.98 -12.93
CA ILE A 204 10.94 -2.17 -11.77
C ILE A 204 11.07 -3.08 -10.55
N PRO A 205 12.29 -3.30 -10.00
CA PRO A 205 12.54 -4.36 -9.03
C PRO A 205 12.09 -3.95 -7.63
N ILE A 206 10.87 -4.36 -7.28
CA ILE A 206 10.24 -4.19 -5.97
C ILE A 206 9.59 -5.50 -5.52
N LYS A 207 9.36 -5.59 -4.21
CA LYS A 207 8.58 -6.63 -3.54
C LYS A 207 7.57 -6.00 -2.58
N VAL A 208 6.36 -6.54 -2.52
CA VAL A 208 5.33 -6.21 -1.53
C VAL A 208 5.60 -7.01 -0.28
N ILE A 209 5.65 -6.34 0.88
CA ILE A 209 6.01 -6.98 2.16
C ILE A 209 4.88 -6.97 3.18
N ALA A 210 3.82 -6.20 2.94
CA ALA A 210 2.65 -6.08 3.80
C ALA A 210 1.47 -5.42 3.05
N GLY A 211 0.26 -5.62 3.56
CA GLY A 211 -0.99 -5.05 3.05
C GLY A 211 -1.35 -3.78 3.81
N ALA A 212 -2.01 -2.83 3.14
CA ALA A 212 -2.52 -1.63 3.81
C ALA A 212 -4.04 -1.71 3.96
N ASN A 213 -4.72 -1.97 2.85
CA ASN A 213 -6.17 -2.14 2.83
C ASN A 213 -6.59 -2.83 1.54
N ASN A 214 -7.79 -3.38 1.56
CA ASN A 214 -8.59 -3.75 0.39
C ASN A 214 -9.79 -2.80 0.30
N GLU A 215 -10.46 -2.82 -0.86
CA GLU A 215 -11.64 -1.97 -1.15
C GLU A 215 -11.32 -0.47 -1.04
N GLY A 216 -12.36 0.38 -0.93
CA GLY A 216 -12.22 1.83 -0.77
C GLY A 216 -12.31 2.66 -2.04
N SER A 217 -12.42 2.00 -3.20
CA SER A 217 -12.59 2.64 -4.51
C SER A 217 -13.91 2.25 -5.14
N GLY A 218 -14.60 3.20 -5.77
CA GLY A 218 -15.92 2.94 -6.35
C GLY A 218 -16.27 3.90 -7.47
N LEU A 219 -17.19 3.47 -8.34
CA LEU A 219 -17.76 4.32 -9.37
C LEU A 219 -18.77 5.28 -8.75
N VAL A 220 -18.56 6.57 -8.95
CA VAL A 220 -19.52 7.61 -8.56
C VAL A 220 -20.32 8.01 -9.79
N VAL A 221 -21.64 7.90 -9.69
CA VAL A 221 -22.57 8.30 -10.74
C VAL A 221 -23.32 9.57 -10.31
N ARG A 222 -23.71 10.38 -11.28
CA ARG A 222 -24.57 11.53 -11.00
C ARG A 222 -25.94 11.05 -10.51
N SER A 223 -26.48 11.72 -9.50
CA SER A 223 -27.76 11.36 -8.88
C SER A 223 -28.98 11.53 -9.79
N ASP A 224 -28.86 12.30 -10.88
CA ASP A 224 -29.93 12.51 -11.85
C ASP A 224 -29.91 11.51 -13.02
N LEU A 225 -28.96 10.57 -13.04
CA LEU A 225 -28.91 9.46 -13.98
C LEU A 225 -29.58 8.22 -13.37
N ASP A 226 -30.38 7.50 -14.17
CA ASP A 226 -30.98 6.22 -13.75
C ASP A 226 -29.96 5.07 -13.92
N ILE A 227 -28.86 5.12 -13.15
CA ILE A 227 -27.83 4.09 -13.11
C ILE A 227 -27.86 3.46 -11.72
N LYS A 228 -28.37 2.22 -11.62
CA LYS A 228 -28.55 1.50 -10.35
C LYS A 228 -27.78 0.19 -10.30
N SER A 229 -27.24 -0.25 -11.44
CA SER A 229 -26.52 -1.50 -11.59
C SER A 229 -25.39 -1.37 -12.62
N VAL A 230 -24.47 -2.33 -12.60
CA VAL A 230 -23.40 -2.44 -13.61
C VAL A 230 -23.99 -2.55 -15.02
N ALA A 231 -25.14 -3.19 -15.19
CA ALA A 231 -25.80 -3.32 -16.50
C ALA A 231 -26.20 -1.97 -17.11
N ASP A 232 -26.53 -0.98 -16.27
CA ASP A 232 -26.93 0.36 -16.72
C ASP A 232 -25.74 1.19 -17.25
N LEU A 233 -24.51 0.75 -16.95
CA LEU A 233 -23.27 1.31 -17.50
C LEU A 233 -23.06 0.94 -18.97
N LYS A 234 -23.86 0.02 -19.51
CA LYS A 234 -23.80 -0.32 -20.93
C LYS A 234 -23.99 0.94 -21.79
N ASP A 235 -23.11 1.07 -22.77
CA ASP A 235 -23.03 2.20 -23.71
C ASP A 235 -22.78 3.57 -23.04
N LYS A 236 -22.33 3.59 -21.78
CA LYS A 236 -21.87 4.81 -21.08
C LYS A 236 -20.36 4.97 -21.19
N THR A 237 -19.92 6.22 -21.04
CA THR A 237 -18.50 6.54 -20.89
C THR A 237 -18.13 6.50 -19.42
N ILE A 238 -17.12 5.70 -19.08
CA ILE A 238 -16.55 5.62 -17.72
C ILE A 238 -15.28 6.45 -17.70
N ALA A 239 -15.23 7.45 -16.82
CA ALA A 239 -14.01 8.21 -16.55
C ALA A 239 -13.10 7.39 -15.63
N VAL A 240 -11.82 7.31 -15.99
CA VAL A 240 -10.78 6.67 -15.16
C VAL A 240 -9.66 7.67 -14.91
N PRO A 241 -8.97 7.60 -13.75
CA PRO A 241 -7.87 8.53 -13.44
C PRO A 241 -6.67 8.37 -14.39
N GLY A 242 -6.50 7.20 -14.99
CA GLY A 242 -5.43 6.87 -15.93
C GLY A 242 -5.25 5.36 -16.09
N VAL A 243 -4.43 4.95 -17.06
CA VAL A 243 -4.06 3.53 -17.21
C VAL A 243 -3.07 3.16 -16.11
N GLY A 244 -3.34 2.05 -15.41
CA GLY A 244 -2.47 1.56 -14.34
C GLY A 244 -2.60 2.32 -13.02
N THR A 245 -3.64 3.13 -12.88
CA THR A 245 -4.03 3.76 -11.62
C THR A 245 -5.36 3.20 -11.15
N VAL A 246 -5.60 3.26 -9.85
CA VAL A 246 -6.92 3.07 -9.25
C VAL A 246 -7.58 4.43 -9.10
#